data_AF-A0AAW1LVT1-F1
#
_entry.id   AF-A0AAW1LVT1-F1
#
_cell.length_a   1.000
_cell.length_b   1.000
_cell.length_c   1.000
_cell.angle_alpha   90.00
_cell.angle_beta   90.00
_cell.angle_gamma   90.00
#
_symmetry.space_group_name_H-M   'P 1'
#
loop_
_entity.id
_entity.type
_entity.pdbx_description
1 polymer ?
#
loop_
_entity_poly.entity_id
_entity_poly.type
_entity_poly.pdbx_seq_one_letter_code
_entity_poly.pdbx_strand_id
1 'polypeptide(L)'
;MQALLEHEDLWGCVTGDAMYTADTKKVTKARAKIILLIDPINYIHIQDTTDAKGAWDKLQCAFEDSGLTRRVGLLRTLVTTQLKSCRSVDEYVNTVRVFEFLLFEFMHSG
;
A
#
# COMPACT_ATOMS: atom_id res chain seq x y z
N MET A 1 -7.02 10.89 -5.65
CA MET A 1 -8.13 10.12 -6.26
C MET A 1 -9.45 10.28 -5.49
N GLN A 2 -9.45 10.14 -4.15
CA GLN A 2 -10.65 10.29 -3.30
C GLN A 2 -11.48 11.56 -3.58
N ALA A 3 -10.88 12.75 -3.47
CA ALA A 3 -11.59 14.03 -3.67
C ALA A 3 -12.31 14.14 -5.03
N LEU A 4 -11.77 13.52 -6.08
CA LEU A 4 -12.40 13.52 -7.41
C LEU A 4 -13.62 12.59 -7.45
N LEU A 5 -13.54 11.42 -6.82
CA LEU A 5 -14.66 10.49 -6.74
C LEU A 5 -15.77 11.05 -5.82
N GLU A 6 -15.42 11.78 -4.77
CA GLU A 6 -16.37 12.50 -3.91
C GLU A 6 -17.08 13.62 -4.69
N HIS A 7 -16.32 14.44 -5.43
CA HIS A 7 -16.89 15.50 -6.27
C HIS A 7 -17.88 14.96 -7.33
N GLU A 8 -17.65 13.75 -7.85
CA GLU A 8 -18.53 13.12 -8.84
C GLU A 8 -19.65 12.25 -8.25
N ASP A 9 -19.80 12.21 -6.92
CA ASP A 9 -20.76 11.34 -6.22
C ASP A 9 -20.57 9.84 -6.56
N LEU A 10 -19.30 9.40 -6.55
CA LEU A 10 -18.88 8.04 -6.88
C LEU A 10 -18.17 7.32 -5.73
N TRP A 11 -17.81 8.04 -4.65
CA TRP A 11 -17.06 7.47 -3.52
C TRP A 11 -17.79 6.31 -2.82
N GLY A 12 -19.13 6.32 -2.80
CA GLY A 12 -19.92 5.19 -2.32
C GLY A 12 -19.64 3.86 -3.04
N CYS A 13 -19.21 3.91 -4.31
CA CYS A 13 -18.90 2.71 -5.09
C CYS A 13 -17.61 2.00 -4.65
N VAL A 14 -16.64 2.74 -4.08
CA VAL A 14 -15.37 2.16 -3.61
C VAL A 14 -15.43 1.74 -2.15
N THR A 15 -16.27 2.40 -1.34
CA THR A 15 -16.54 1.99 0.04
C THR A 15 -17.45 0.76 0.11
N GLY A 16 -18.26 0.54 -0.94
CA GLY A 16 -19.18 -0.60 -1.04
C GLY A 16 -20.54 -0.34 -0.42
N ASP A 17 -20.99 0.91 -0.45
CA ASP A 17 -22.35 1.29 -0.04
C ASP A 17 -23.38 0.63 -0.99
N ALA A 18 -24.32 -0.11 -0.42
CA ALA A 18 -25.35 -0.86 -1.14
C ALA A 18 -26.16 0.02 -2.11
N MET A 19 -26.43 1.28 -1.76
CA MET A 19 -27.16 2.23 -2.59
C MET A 19 -26.39 2.60 -3.87
N TYR A 20 -25.05 2.65 -3.77
CA TYR A 20 -24.17 3.00 -4.88
C TYR A 20 -23.79 1.77 -5.71
N THR A 21 -23.57 0.62 -5.06
CA THR A 21 -23.21 -0.63 -5.75
C THR A 21 -24.37 -1.22 -6.55
N ALA A 22 -25.61 -0.87 -6.20
CA ALA A 22 -26.79 -1.25 -6.98
C ALA A 22 -26.90 -0.48 -8.31
N ASP A 23 -26.30 0.71 -8.42
CA ASP A 23 -26.29 1.50 -9.65
C ASP A 23 -25.11 1.09 -10.54
N THR A 24 -25.36 0.19 -11.50
CA THR A 24 -24.36 -0.31 -12.44
C THR A 24 -23.65 0.82 -13.21
N LYS A 25 -24.32 1.95 -13.47
CA LYS A 25 -23.71 3.08 -14.18
C LYS A 25 -22.70 3.80 -13.29
N LYS A 26 -23.04 4.04 -12.02
CA LYS A 26 -22.11 4.64 -11.06
C LYS A 26 -20.91 3.74 -10.80
N VAL A 27 -21.13 2.43 -10.61
CA VAL A 27 -20.03 1.46 -10.43
C VAL A 27 -19.11 1.43 -11.64
N THR A 28 -19.66 1.36 -12.85
CA THR A 28 -18.87 1.35 -14.09
C THR A 28 -18.09 2.65 -14.26
N LYS A 29 -18.71 3.81 -13.98
CA LYS A 29 -18.07 5.11 -14.06
C LYS A 29 -16.94 5.25 -13.03
N ALA A 30 -17.16 4.82 -11.80
CA ALA A 30 -16.15 4.82 -10.74
C ALA A 30 -14.94 3.96 -11.13
N ARG A 31 -15.16 2.73 -11.60
CA ARG A 31 -14.10 1.84 -12.06
C ARG A 31 -13.32 2.44 -13.25
N ALA A 32 -14.01 2.99 -14.24
CA ALA A 32 -13.38 3.64 -15.38
C ALA A 32 -12.50 4.82 -14.94
N LYS A 33 -13.00 5.66 -14.02
CA LYS A 33 -12.23 6.77 -13.44
C LYS A 33 -10.98 6.28 -12.73
N ILE A 34 -11.08 5.21 -11.92
CA ILE A 34 -9.93 4.61 -11.25
C ILE A 34 -8.88 4.19 -12.29
N ILE A 35 -9.28 3.45 -13.32
CA ILE A 35 -8.39 2.97 -14.39
C ILE A 35 -7.72 4.15 -15.13
N LEU A 36 -8.45 5.23 -15.42
CA LEU A 36 -7.94 6.39 -16.15
C LEU A 36 -6.96 7.25 -15.35
N LEU A 37 -6.97 7.16 -14.02
CA LEU A 37 -6.18 8.01 -13.13
C LEU A 37 -4.92 7.32 -12.60
N ILE A 38 -4.84 5.99 -12.73
CA ILE A 38 -3.62 5.27 -12.39
C ILE A 38 -2.61 5.36 -13.54
N ASP A 39 -1.33 5.27 -13.20
CA ASP A 39 -0.28 5.07 -14.20
C ASP A 39 -0.51 3.73 -14.92
N PRO A 40 -0.37 3.66 -16.26
CA PRO A 40 -0.51 2.43 -17.03
C PRO A 40 0.31 1.25 -16.48
N ILE A 41 1.48 1.50 -15.88
CA ILE A 41 2.31 0.44 -15.28
C ILE A 41 1.59 -0.29 -14.13
N ASN A 42 0.68 0.41 -13.43
CA ASN A 42 -0.05 -0.11 -12.28
C ASN A 42 -1.35 -0.84 -12.68
N TYR A 43 -1.74 -0.79 -13.96
CA TYR A 43 -2.97 -1.43 -14.44
C TYR A 43 -2.94 -2.95 -14.25
N ILE A 44 -1.75 -3.56 -14.30
CA ILE A 44 -1.55 -4.99 -14.07
C ILE A 44 -2.11 -5.45 -12.71
N HIS A 45 -2.13 -4.56 -11.70
CA HIS A 45 -2.65 -4.88 -10.37
C HIS A 45 -4.18 -4.94 -10.32
N ILE A 46 -4.88 -4.25 -11.23
CA ILE A 46 -6.35 -4.10 -11.18
C ILE A 46 -7.09 -4.64 -12.41
N GLN A 47 -6.39 -5.12 -13.43
CA GLN A 47 -7.01 -5.59 -14.69
C GLN A 47 -8.08 -6.69 -14.48
N ASP A 48 -7.89 -7.56 -13.49
CA ASP A 48 -8.80 -8.67 -13.19
C ASP A 48 -9.99 -8.27 -12.30
N THR A 49 -10.08 -7.01 -11.90
CA THR A 49 -11.17 -6.52 -11.04
C THR A 49 -12.36 -6.09 -11.90
N THR A 50 -13.56 -6.52 -11.52
CA THR A 50 -14.81 -6.21 -12.23
C THR A 50 -15.56 -5.04 -11.61
N ASP A 51 -15.40 -4.84 -10.30
CA ASP A 51 -16.02 -3.82 -9.49
C ASP A 51 -15.03 -2.73 -9.05
N ALA A 52 -15.56 -1.52 -8.83
CA ALA A 52 -14.76 -0.35 -8.42
C ALA A 52 -14.14 -0.53 -7.03
N LYS A 53 -14.82 -1.26 -6.15
CA LYS A 53 -14.34 -1.59 -4.80
C LYS A 53 -13.12 -2.49 -4.83
N GLY A 54 -13.18 -3.62 -5.54
CA GLY A 54 -12.05 -4.54 -5.69
C GLY A 54 -10.85 -3.87 -6.36
N ALA A 55 -11.08 -2.97 -7.34
CA ALA A 55 -10.02 -2.15 -7.91
C ALA A 55 -9.36 -1.26 -6.84
N TRP A 56 -10.17 -0.56 -6.03
CA TRP A 56 -9.69 0.29 -4.95
C TRP A 56 -8.94 -0.50 -3.87
N ASP A 57 -9.50 -1.61 -3.40
CA ASP A 57 -8.89 -2.46 -2.36
C ASP A 57 -7.55 -3.04 -2.82
N LYS A 58 -7.42 -3.44 -4.09
CA LYS A 58 -6.13 -3.91 -4.64
C LYS A 58 -5.10 -2.79 -4.74
N LEU A 59 -5.52 -1.58 -5.13
CA LEU A 59 -4.61 -0.43 -5.13
C LEU A 59 -4.20 -0.08 -3.70
N GLN A 60 -5.15 -0.09 -2.77
CA GLN A 60 -4.87 0.17 -1.36
C GLN A 60 -3.91 -0.89 -0.82
N CYS A 61 -4.13 -2.17 -1.11
CA CYS A 61 -3.20 -3.23 -0.73
C CYS A 61 -1.83 -3.08 -1.39
N ALA A 62 -1.74 -2.69 -2.66
CA ALA A 62 -0.47 -2.59 -3.38
C ALA A 62 0.37 -1.37 -2.97
N PHE A 63 -0.28 -0.25 -2.63
CA PHE A 63 0.37 1.04 -2.39
C PHE A 63 0.32 1.50 -0.93
N GLU A 64 -0.66 1.06 -0.16
CA GLU A 64 -0.70 1.21 1.30
C GLU A 64 -0.21 -0.04 2.03
N ASP A 65 0.38 -1.03 1.34
CA ASP A 65 0.99 -2.21 1.97
C ASP A 65 1.88 -1.75 3.12
N SER A 66 1.39 -2.06 4.32
CA SER A 66 1.67 -1.56 5.69
C SER A 66 3.15 -1.50 6.13
N GLY A 67 4.01 -0.94 5.30
CA GLY A 67 5.46 -1.00 5.46
C GLY A 67 6.01 -2.41 5.51
N LEU A 68 5.25 -3.48 5.22
CA LEU A 68 5.72 -4.87 5.37
C LEU A 68 6.90 -5.16 4.44
N THR A 69 6.82 -4.75 3.17
CA THR A 69 7.95 -4.84 2.23
C THR A 69 9.15 -4.02 2.70
N ARG A 70 8.93 -2.82 3.28
CA ARG A 70 9.99 -2.00 3.88
C ARG A 70 10.61 -2.68 5.11
N ARG A 71 9.79 -3.30 5.97
CA ARG A 71 10.19 -4.04 7.18
C ARG A 71 10.98 -5.30 6.83
N VAL A 72 10.52 -6.08 5.84
CA VAL A 72 11.23 -7.25 5.31
C VAL A 72 12.54 -6.85 4.64
N GLY A 73 12.56 -5.72 3.92
CA GLY A 73 13.78 -5.13 3.39
C GLY A 73 14.79 -4.79 4.50
N LEU A 74 14.34 -4.13 5.57
CA LEU A 74 15.17 -3.81 6.73
C LEU A 74 15.70 -5.06 7.45
N LEU A 75 14.85 -6.07 7.67
CA LEU A 75 15.26 -7.36 8.24
C LEU A 75 16.31 -8.06 7.36
N ARG A 76 16.12 -8.04 6.04
CA ARG A 76 17.08 -8.59 5.07
C ARG A 76 18.41 -7.84 5.13
N THR A 77 18.39 -6.52 5.13
CA THR A 77 19.59 -5.68 5.27
C THR A 77 20.31 -6.01 6.57
N LEU A 78 19.59 -6.19 7.66
CA LEU A 78 20.19 -6.52 8.95
C LEU A 78 20.89 -7.89 8.95
N VAL A 79 20.20 -8.96 8.56
CA VAL A 79 20.79 -10.32 8.57
C VAL A 79 21.93 -10.48 7.55
N THR A 80 22.01 -9.58 6.57
CA THR A 80 23.09 -9.55 5.58
C THR A 80 24.21 -8.56 5.92
N THR A 81 24.01 -7.67 6.90
CA THR A 81 25.04 -6.74 7.39
C THR A 81 26.06 -7.52 8.22
N GLN A 82 27.24 -7.78 7.66
CA GLN A 82 28.38 -8.34 8.39
C GLN A 82 29.27 -7.22 8.92
N LEU A 83 29.92 -7.42 10.08
CA LEU A 83 30.83 -6.45 10.69
C LEU A 83 31.92 -5.93 9.72
N LYS A 84 32.36 -6.77 8.78
CA LYS A 84 33.36 -6.44 7.74
C LYS A 84 32.86 -5.45 6.69
N SER A 85 31.56 -5.23 6.62
CA SER A 85 30.88 -4.34 5.67
C SER A 85 30.68 -2.93 6.22
N CYS A 86 30.92 -2.71 7.51
CA CYS A 86 30.82 -1.41 8.18
C CYS A 86 32.21 -0.76 8.31
N ARG A 87 32.30 0.56 8.10
CA ARG A 87 33.60 1.27 8.12
C ARG A 87 34.19 1.44 9.51
N SER A 88 33.38 1.26 10.55
CA SER A 88 33.79 1.33 11.95
C SER A 88 32.85 0.54 12.86
N VAL A 89 33.33 0.23 14.06
CA VAL A 89 32.51 -0.41 15.11
C VAL A 89 31.34 0.48 15.53
N ASP A 90 31.51 1.80 15.49
CA ASP A 90 30.45 2.77 15.84
C ASP A 90 29.26 2.70 14.86
N GLU A 91 29.56 2.58 13.57
CA GLU A 91 28.55 2.45 12.50
C GLU A 91 27.76 1.13 12.61
N TYR A 92 28.44 0.05 12.97
CA TYR A 92 27.81 -1.24 13.25
C TYR A 92 26.87 -1.15 14.46
N VAL A 93 27.35 -0.56 15.56
CA VAL A 93 26.56 -0.43 16.80
C VAL A 93 25.35 0.49 16.59
N ASN A 94 25.48 1.58 15.82
CA ASN A 94 24.33 2.43 15.48
C ASN A 94 23.29 1.67 14.64
N THR A 95 23.73 0.85 13.68
CA THR A 95 22.82 0.02 12.87
C THR A 95 22.06 -0.98 13.73
N VAL A 96 22.74 -1.60 14.71
CA VAL A 96 22.12 -2.55 15.66
C VAL A 96 21.17 -1.85 16.64
N ARG A 97 21.49 -0.64 17.14
CA ARG A 97 20.59 0.12 18.02
C ARG A 97 19.32 0.59 17.33
N VAL A 98 19.44 1.10 16.10
CA VAL A 98 18.27 1.48 15.28
C VAL A 98 17.37 0.26 15.04
N PHE A 99 17.97 -0.92 14.90
CA PHE A 99 17.22 -2.16 14.79
C PHE A 99 16.50 -2.58 16.08
N GLU A 100 17.15 -2.47 17.25
CA GLU A 100 16.51 -2.72 18.55
C GLU A 100 15.25 -1.85 18.74
N PHE A 101 15.34 -0.57 18.38
CA PHE A 101 14.23 0.36 18.44
C PHE A 101 13.08 -0.04 17.50
N LEU A 102 13.39 -0.46 16.26
CA LEU A 102 12.38 -0.89 15.28
C LEU A 102 11.74 -2.24 15.63
N LEU A 103 12.48 -3.17 16.25
CA LEU A 103 11.95 -4.43 16.79
C LEU A 103 11.02 -4.18 17.98
N PHE A 104 11.37 -3.22 18.84
CA PHE A 104 10.55 -2.84 19.98
C PHE A 104 9.20 -2.29 19.55
N GLU A 105 9.17 -1.39 18.55
CA GLU A 105 7.91 -0.93 17.93
C GLU A 105 7.15 -2.08 17.26
N PHE A 106 7.85 -3.02 16.61
CA PHE A 106 7.23 -4.18 15.99
C PHE A 106 6.48 -5.08 16.99
N MET A 107 7.02 -5.27 18.21
CA MET A 107 6.35 -6.10 19.23
C MET A 107 5.21 -5.39 19.98
N HIS A 108 5.19 -4.05 20.00
CA HIS A 108 4.21 -3.27 20.76
C HIS A 108 3.09 -2.64 19.90
N SER A 109 3.19 -2.72 18.57
CA SER A 109 2.15 -2.20 17.65
C SER A 109 1.07 -3.24 17.31
N GLY A 110 0.86 -4.26 18.16
CA GLY A 110 -0.14 -5.32 18.00
C GLY A 110 -1.39 -5.10 18.82
#